data_AF-A0A378LN25-F1
#
_entry.id   AF-A0A378LN25-F1
#
_cell.length_a   1.000
_cell.length_b   1.000
_cell.length_c   1.000
_cell.angle_alpha   90.00
_cell.angle_beta   90.00
_cell.angle_gamma   90.00
#
_symmetry.space_group_name_H-M   'P 1'
#
loop_
_entity.id
_entity.type
_entity.pdbx_description
1 polymer ?
#
loop_
_entity_poly.entity_id
_entity_poly.type
_entity_poly.pdbx_seq_one_letter_code
_entity_poly.pdbx_strand_id
1 'polypeptide(L)'
;MSKKNPFESLFIKPHMNLSLIHHLENMFIAFPDNEMIKGEYIEALFEYAYELLEEENYQDAKNYLKTADHYTHEHHHLKYLISELLLQIKEKEFSH
;
A
#
# COMPACT_ATOMS: atom_id res chain seq x y z
N MET A 1 -23.71 16.54 -0.65
CA MET A 1 -23.55 15.20 -1.25
C MET A 1 -22.16 14.71 -0.89
N SER A 2 -22.05 13.63 -0.11
CA SER A 2 -20.74 13.04 0.22
C SER A 2 -20.17 12.41 -1.04
N LYS A 3 -18.96 12.81 -1.46
CA LYS A 3 -18.27 12.17 -2.59
C LYS A 3 -17.87 10.78 -2.12
N LYS A 4 -18.46 9.73 -2.70
CA LYS A 4 -18.00 8.36 -2.47
C LYS A 4 -16.55 8.24 -2.93
N ASN A 5 -15.75 7.52 -2.14
CA ASN A 5 -14.35 7.30 -2.44
C ASN A 5 -14.26 6.52 -3.77
N PRO A 6 -13.57 7.02 -4.80
CA PRO A 6 -13.44 6.33 -6.09
C PRO A 6 -12.79 4.94 -5.97
N PHE A 7 -12.22 4.61 -4.81
CA PHE A 7 -11.54 3.36 -4.54
C PHE A 7 -12.44 2.29 -3.87
N GLU A 8 -13.67 2.63 -3.44
CA GLU A 8 -14.59 1.69 -2.74
C GLU A 8 -14.92 0.42 -3.54
N SER A 9 -14.87 0.47 -4.87
CA SER A 9 -15.26 -0.66 -5.74
C SER A 9 -14.11 -1.61 -6.10
N LEU A 10 -12.87 -1.31 -5.70
CA LEU A 10 -11.69 -2.12 -6.06
C LEU A 10 -11.35 -3.21 -5.03
N PHE A 11 -11.98 -3.20 -3.85
CA PHE A 11 -11.55 -4.05 -2.73
C PHE A 11 -12.67 -4.92 -2.18
N ILE A 12 -12.52 -6.25 -2.31
CA ILE A 12 -13.19 -7.21 -1.41
C ILE A 12 -12.37 -7.16 -0.14
N LYS A 13 -12.82 -6.48 0.94
CA LYS A 13 -12.04 -6.35 2.20
C LYS A 13 -11.47 -7.71 2.62
N PRO A 14 -10.18 -8.01 2.40
CA PRO A 14 -9.52 -8.97 3.24
C PRO A 14 -9.32 -8.24 4.58
N HIS A 15 -9.37 -8.93 5.71
CA HIS A 15 -8.62 -8.42 6.85
C HIS A 15 -7.18 -8.86 6.56
N MET A 16 -6.42 -8.05 5.82
CA MET A 16 -5.10 -8.50 5.40
C MET A 16 -4.18 -8.58 6.62
N ASN A 17 -3.74 -9.79 6.95
CA ASN A 17 -2.98 -10.05 8.16
C ASN A 17 -1.51 -9.69 7.94
N LEU A 18 -0.89 -8.95 8.86
CA LEU A 18 0.56 -8.62 8.86
C LEU A 18 1.46 -9.85 8.60
N SER A 19 1.02 -11.04 9.01
CA SER A 19 1.71 -12.31 8.70
C SER A 19 1.84 -12.61 7.20
N LEU A 20 0.88 -12.20 6.36
CA LEU A 20 0.96 -12.37 4.90
C LEU A 20 2.02 -11.45 4.31
N ILE A 21 2.11 -10.20 4.75
CA ILE A 21 3.16 -9.26 4.32
C ILE A 21 4.54 -9.83 4.65
N HIS A 22 4.74 -10.30 5.89
CA HIS A 22 6.01 -10.92 6.27
C HIS A 22 6.30 -12.21 5.50
N HIS A 23 5.29 -13.01 5.17
CA HIS A 23 5.47 -14.20 4.36
C HIS A 23 5.95 -13.84 2.94
N LEU A 24 5.28 -12.87 2.32
CA LEU A 24 5.63 -12.36 0.99
C LEU A 24 7.00 -11.66 0.98
N GLU A 25 7.34 -10.93 2.03
CA GLU A 25 8.67 -10.33 2.22
C GLU A 25 9.77 -11.40 2.24
N ASN A 26 9.57 -12.48 3.02
CA ASN A 26 10.51 -13.61 3.07
C ASN A 26 10.64 -14.29 1.71
N MET A 27 9.53 -14.47 0.99
CA MET A 27 9.55 -15.05 -0.36
C MET A 27 10.26 -14.13 -1.36
N PHE A 28 10.04 -12.83 -1.27
CA PHE A 28 10.69 -11.84 -2.13
C PHE A 28 12.20 -11.80 -1.88
N ILE A 29 12.64 -11.87 -0.62
CA ILE A 29 14.07 -11.97 -0.27
C ILE A 29 14.69 -13.26 -0.82
N ALA A 30 13.97 -14.38 -0.77
CA ALA A 30 14.45 -15.66 -1.29
C ALA A 30 14.46 -15.72 -2.83
N PHE A 31 13.55 -15.00 -3.49
CA PHE A 31 13.34 -15.02 -4.94
C PHE A 31 13.14 -13.61 -5.50
N PRO A 32 14.19 -12.75 -5.47
CA PRO A 32 14.06 -11.32 -5.78
C PRO A 32 13.71 -11.03 -7.25
N ASP A 33 14.07 -11.93 -8.15
CA ASP A 33 13.79 -11.80 -9.60
C ASP A 33 12.43 -12.39 -10.00
N ASN A 34 11.64 -12.89 -9.04
CA ASN A 34 10.32 -13.44 -9.31
C ASN A 34 9.27 -12.30 -9.33
N GLU A 35 8.95 -11.85 -10.54
CA GLU A 35 7.99 -10.75 -10.78
C GLU A 35 6.59 -11.00 -10.20
N MET A 36 6.16 -12.27 -10.10
CA MET A 36 4.87 -12.60 -9.48
C MET A 36 4.89 -12.34 -7.98
N ILE A 37 5.94 -12.81 -7.28
CA ILE A 37 6.11 -12.61 -5.83
C ILE A 37 6.28 -11.12 -5.52
N LYS A 38 7.05 -10.40 -6.35
CA LYS A 38 7.23 -8.96 -6.24
C LYS A 38 5.89 -8.22 -6.40
N GLY A 39 5.09 -8.56 -7.40
CA GLY A 39 3.75 -7.98 -7.58
C GLY A 39 2.85 -8.20 -6.36
N GLU A 40 2.72 -9.45 -5.90
CA GLU A 40 1.91 -9.79 -4.72
C GLU A 40 2.40 -9.07 -3.46
N TYR A 41 3.71 -8.96 -3.26
CA TYR A 41 4.27 -8.24 -2.11
C TYR A 41 3.92 -6.76 -2.15
N ILE A 42 4.06 -6.09 -3.30
CA ILE A 42 3.73 -4.67 -3.45
C ILE A 42 2.24 -4.43 -3.22
N GLU A 43 1.38 -5.26 -3.80
CA GLU A 43 -0.08 -5.18 -3.61
C GLU A 43 -0.44 -5.35 -2.13
N ALA A 44 0.16 -6.32 -1.44
CA ALA A 44 -0.07 -6.53 -0.01
C ALA A 44 0.37 -5.34 0.86
N LEU A 45 1.53 -4.74 0.55
CA LEU A 45 2.00 -3.52 1.22
C LEU A 45 1.03 -2.34 1.01
N PHE A 46 0.51 -2.18 -0.20
CA PHE A 46 -0.42 -1.12 -0.56
C PHE A 46 -1.76 -1.27 0.17
N GLU A 47 -2.37 -2.45 0.11
CA GLU A 47 -3.66 -2.73 0.73
C GLU A 47 -3.61 -2.55 2.26
N TYR A 48 -2.57 -3.06 2.91
CA TYR A 48 -2.42 -2.88 4.36
C TYR A 48 -2.16 -1.42 4.75
N ALA A 49 -1.38 -0.68 3.96
CA ALA A 49 -1.22 0.74 4.20
C ALA A 49 -2.56 1.50 4.07
N TYR A 50 -3.41 1.08 3.14
CA TYR A 50 -4.75 1.65 2.99
C TYR A 50 -5.64 1.36 4.21
N GLU A 51 -5.64 0.13 4.72
CA GLU A 51 -6.33 -0.22 5.97
C GLU A 51 -5.87 0.66 7.14
N LEU A 52 -4.55 0.84 7.30
CA LEU A 52 -3.98 1.72 8.32
C LEU A 52 -4.42 3.19 8.18
N LEU A 53 -4.70 3.66 6.95
CA LEU A 53 -5.27 4.99 6.74
C LEU A 53 -6.74 5.08 7.17
N GLU A 54 -7.54 4.01 7.01
CA GLU A 54 -8.91 3.94 7.55
C GLU A 54 -8.89 4.00 9.09
N GLU A 55 -7.85 3.45 9.71
CA GLU A 55 -7.62 3.47 11.17
C GLU A 55 -6.92 4.73 11.69
N GLU A 56 -6.67 5.72 10.82
CA GLU A 56 -5.94 6.96 11.13
C GLU A 56 -4.49 6.74 11.61
N ASN A 57 -3.90 5.56 11.36
CA ASN A 57 -2.50 5.27 11.62
C ASN A 57 -1.61 5.73 10.46
N TYR A 58 -1.46 7.04 10.33
CA TYR A 58 -0.74 7.68 9.23
C TYR A 58 0.75 7.33 9.17
N GLN A 59 1.39 7.13 10.33
CA GLN A 59 2.83 6.90 10.40
C GLN A 59 3.20 5.52 9.85
N ASP A 60 2.46 4.48 10.23
CA ASP A 60 2.69 3.14 9.72
C ASP A 60 2.26 3.03 8.25
N ALA A 61 1.10 3.58 7.88
CA ALA A 61 0.66 3.63 6.49
C ALA A 61 1.72 4.25 5.57
N LYS A 62 2.33 5.37 5.99
CA LYS A 62 3.41 6.03 5.25
C LYS A 62 4.64 5.15 5.08
N ASN A 63 4.99 4.35 6.09
CA ASN A 63 6.13 3.44 6.01
C ASN A 63 5.88 2.34 4.98
N TYR A 64 4.70 1.69 5.02
CA TYR A 64 4.33 0.65 4.06
C TYR A 64 4.22 1.19 2.63
N LEU A 65 3.62 2.37 2.43
CA LEU A 65 3.55 3.01 1.10
C LEU A 65 4.93 3.36 0.53
N LYS A 66 5.88 3.81 1.36
CA LYS A 66 7.26 4.06 0.91
C LYS A 66 7.98 2.79 0.47
N THR A 67 7.78 1.70 1.22
CA THR A 67 8.31 0.39 0.84
C THR A 67 7.68 -0.08 -0.47
N ALA A 68 6.37 0.07 -0.64
CA ALA A 68 5.70 -0.24 -1.90
C ALA A 68 6.23 0.60 -3.07
N ASP A 69 6.34 1.93 -2.90
CA ASP A 69 6.84 2.87 -3.92
C ASP A 69 8.21 2.44 -4.46
N HIS A 70 9.11 2.01 -3.57
CA HIS A 70 10.46 1.56 -3.91
C HIS A 70 10.49 0.43 -4.95
N TYR A 71 9.47 -0.43 -4.97
CA TYR A 71 9.41 -1.58 -5.87
C TYR A 71 8.48 -1.37 -7.08
N THR A 72 7.81 -0.22 -7.19
CA THR A 72 6.82 0.05 -8.25
C THR A 72 7.41 0.62 -9.55
N HIS A 73 8.72 0.53 -9.75
CA HIS A 73 9.40 1.10 -10.92
C HIS A 73 8.79 0.68 -12.27
N GLU A 74 8.26 -0.54 -12.35
CA GLU A 74 7.63 -1.12 -13.55
C GLU A 74 6.10 -1.11 -13.49
N HIS A 75 5.51 -0.71 -12.34
CA HIS A 75 4.06 -0.70 -12.08
C HIS A 75 3.53 0.74 -12.07
N HIS A 76 3.52 1.39 -13.24
CA HIS A 76 3.17 2.82 -13.38
C HIS A 76 1.84 3.21 -12.74
N HIS A 77 0.82 2.35 -12.82
CA HIS A 77 -0.49 2.63 -12.21
C HIS A 77 -0.44 2.61 -10.69
N LEU A 78 0.20 1.59 -10.11
CA LEU A 78 0.31 1.45 -8.67
C LEU A 78 1.17 2.56 -8.06
N LYS A 79 2.25 2.95 -8.76
CA LYS A 79 3.09 4.09 -8.39
C LYS A 79 2.31 5.40 -8.28
N TYR A 80 1.42 5.64 -9.24
CA TYR A 80 0.55 6.81 -9.22
C TYR A 80 -0.34 6.81 -7.97
N LEU A 81 -1.00 5.69 -7.67
CA LEU A 81 -1.88 5.57 -6.50
C LEU A 81 -1.12 5.74 -5.18
N ILE A 82 0.05 5.11 -5.05
CA ILE A 82 0.92 5.25 -3.88
C ILE A 82 1.33 6.72 -3.70
N SER A 83 1.66 7.42 -4.78
CA SER A 83 2.01 8.84 -4.74
C SER A 83 0.84 9.72 -4.27
N GLU A 84 -0.39 9.44 -4.72
CA GLU A 84 -1.59 10.15 -4.26
C GLU A 84 -1.83 9.94 -2.76
N LEU A 85 -1.71 8.70 -2.26
CA LEU A 85 -1.90 8.42 -0.83
C LEU A 85 -0.82 9.06 0.04
N LEU A 86 0.45 9.01 -0.39
CA LEU A 86 1.55 9.69 0.29
C LEU A 86 1.34 11.22 0.35
N LEU A 87 0.77 11.82 -0.69
CA LEU A 87 0.39 13.23 -0.70
C LEU A 87 -0.74 13.52 0.31
N GLN A 88 -1.79 12.69 0.34
CA GLN A 88 -2.89 12.84 1.30
C GLN A 88 -2.42 12.75 2.76
N ILE A 89 -1.52 11.80 3.06
CA ILE A 89 -0.90 11.69 4.39
C ILE A 89 -0.16 12.99 4.73
N LYS A 90 0.67 13.48 3.80
CA LYS A 90 1.43 14.72 3.98
C LYS A 90 0.50 15.90 4.24
N GLU A 91 -0.59 16.05 3.50
CA GLU A 91 -1.56 17.13 3.71
C GLU A 91 -2.20 17.07 5.10
N LYS A 92 -2.54 15.86 5.59
CA LYS A 92 -3.06 15.66 6.94
C LYS A 92 -2.04 16.03 8.03
N GLU A 93 -0.75 15.75 7.81
CA GLU A 93 0.34 16.13 8.72
C GLU A 93 0.49 17.66 8.91
N PHE A 94 0.10 18.48 7.92
CA PHE A 94 0.19 19.97 8.00
C PHE A 94 -1.09 20.64 8.53
N SER A 95 -2.17 19.88 8.72
CA SER A 95 -3.43 20.39 9.28
C SER A 95 -3.51 20.30 10.82
N HIS A 96 -2.47 19.74 11.44
CA HIS A 96 -2.24 19.63 12.88
C HIS A 96 -0.98 20.40 13.28
#